data_AF-A0A6B3H148-F1
#
_entry.id   AF-A0A6B3H148-F1
#
_cell.length_a   1.000
_cell.length_b   1.000
_cell.length_c   1.000
_cell.angle_alpha   90.00
_cell.angle_beta   90.00
_cell.angle_gamma   90.00
#
_symmetry.space_group_name_H-M   'P 1'
#
loop_
_entity.id
_entity.type
_entity.pdbx_description
1 polymer ?
#
loop_
_entity_poly.entity_id
_entity_poly.type
_entity_poly.pdbx_seq_one_letter_code
_entity_poly.pdbx_strand_id
1 'polypeptide(L)' 'STADTQLDSPYNSYVRKGLPPTPIGNPGEEALRAAISPTPGPWLYFVTVAPGDTRFTDSYDEQLKNVEEFNFR' A
#
# COMPACT_ATOMS: atom_id res chain seq x y z
N SER A 1 5.42 9.75 -13.85
CA SER A 1 4.16 10.40 -14.27
C SER A 1 3.03 9.73 -13.54
N THR A 2 2.03 10.45 -13.05
CA THR A 2 0.84 9.87 -12.40
C THR A 2 -0.25 9.47 -13.40
N ALA A 3 -0.01 9.62 -14.71
CA ALA A 3 -1.00 9.30 -15.74
C ALA A 3 -1.51 7.85 -15.64
N ASP A 4 -0.64 6.89 -15.32
CA ASP A 4 -1.01 5.48 -15.22
C ASP A 4 -1.99 5.20 -14.08
N THR A 5 -2.01 6.01 -13.02
CA THR A 5 -2.94 5.84 -11.90
C THR A 5 -4.37 6.28 -12.23
N GLN A 6 -4.57 6.93 -13.39
CA GLN A 6 -5.87 7.42 -13.87
C GLN A 6 -6.48 6.54 -14.96
N LEU A 7 -5.83 5.42 -15.32
CA LEU A 7 -6.33 4.51 -16.36
C LEU A 7 -7.64 3.87 -15.91
N ASP A 8 -8.65 3.89 -16.78
CA ASP A 8 -9.91 3.19 -16.56
C ASP A 8 -9.73 1.69 -16.82
N SER A 9 -9.59 0.93 -15.73
CA SER A 9 -9.46 -0.52 -15.74
C SER A 9 -10.18 -1.10 -14.53
N PRO A 10 -10.83 -2.29 -14.65
CA PRO A 10 -11.42 -2.95 -13.49
C PRO A 10 -10.38 -3.35 -12.42
N TYR A 11 -9.08 -3.37 -12.75
CA TYR A 11 -8.00 -3.66 -11.82
C TYR A 11 -7.39 -2.42 -11.14
N ASN A 12 -7.79 -1.20 -11.51
CA ASN A 12 -7.20 0.01 -10.95
C ASN A 12 -7.79 0.38 -9.59
N SER A 13 -7.06 0.04 -8.52
CA SER A 13 -7.45 0.34 -7.14
C SER A 13 -7.30 1.81 -6.73
N TYR A 14 -6.67 2.67 -7.56
CA TYR A 14 -6.67 4.13 -7.32
C TYR A 14 -8.05 4.74 -7.53
N VAL A 15 -8.83 4.22 -8.48
CA VAL A 15 -10.14 4.78 -8.86
C VAL A 15 -11.31 3.89 -8.49
N ARG A 16 -11.08 2.60 -8.19
CA ARG A 16 -12.10 1.63 -7.79
C ARG A 16 -11.85 1.15 -6.37
N LYS A 17 -12.86 1.26 -5.51
CA LYS A 17 -12.81 0.77 -4.13
C LYS A 17 -12.98 -0.75 -4.07
N GLY A 18 -12.32 -1.40 -3.12
CA GLY A 18 -12.39 -2.84 -2.89
C GLY A 18 -11.31 -3.62 -3.65
N LEU A 19 -11.45 -4.94 -3.68
CA LEU A 19 -10.52 -5.83 -4.37
C LEU A 19 -10.76 -5.83 -5.89
N PRO A 20 -9.72 -6.06 -6.72
CA PRO A 20 -9.88 -6.29 -8.15
C PRO A 20 -10.67 -7.58 -8.43
N PRO A 21 -11.17 -7.79 -9.66
CA PRO A 21 -12.01 -8.95 -10.00
C PRO A 21 -11.31 -10.30 -9.80
N THR A 22 -9.98 -10.35 -9.95
CA THR A 22 -9.16 -11.56 -9.77
C THR A 22 -7.80 -11.20 -9.14
N PRO A 23 -7.05 -12.18 -8.62
CA PRO A 23 -5.66 -11.97 -8.21
C PRO A 23 -4.80 -11.41 -9.36
N ILE A 24 -3.79 -10.62 -9.01
CA ILE A 24 -2.84 -9.98 -9.95
C ILE A 24 -1.48 -10.68 -10.01
N GLY A 25 -1.30 -11.76 -9.25
CA GLY A 25 -0.05 -12.51 -9.16
C GLY A 25 -0.23 -13.81 -8.39
N ASN A 26 0.88 -14.54 -8.24
CA ASN A 26 0.93 -15.82 -7.52
C ASN A 26 1.56 -15.59 -6.13
N PRO A 27 0.77 -15.51 -5.05
CA PRO A 27 1.30 -15.26 -3.72
C PRO A 27 2.12 -16.46 -3.22
N GLY A 28 3.25 -16.17 -2.57
CA GLY A 28 3.98 -17.16 -1.78
C GLY A 28 3.27 -17.47 -0.47
N GLU A 29 3.79 -18.45 0.27
CA GLU A 29 3.20 -18.90 1.54
C GLU A 29 3.06 -17.77 2.56
N GLU A 30 4.10 -16.94 2.73
CA GLU A 30 4.10 -15.81 3.66
C GLU A 30 3.00 -14.78 3.33
N ALA A 31 2.81 -14.46 2.04
CA ALA A 31 1.77 -13.54 1.60
C ALA A 31 0.36 -14.11 1.85
N LEU A 32 0.18 -15.42 1.65
CA LEU A 32 -1.08 -16.09 1.94
C LEU A 32 -1.39 -16.10 3.45
N ARG A 33 -0.39 -16.40 4.28
CA ARG A 33 -0.53 -16.37 5.75
C ARG A 33 -0.90 -14.98 6.24
N ALA A 34 -0.24 -13.93 5.73
CA ALA A 34 -0.54 -12.54 6.07
C ALA A 34 -1.97 -12.13 5.67
N ALA A 35 -2.48 -12.63 4.54
CA ALA A 35 -3.84 -12.34 4.09
C ALA A 35 -4.92 -12.99 4.96
N ILE A 36 -4.70 -14.22 5.44
CA ILE A 36 -5.69 -14.94 6.27
C ILE A 36 -5.58 -14.63 7.77
N SER A 37 -4.40 -14.20 8.23
CA SER A 37 -4.11 -13.90 9.63
C SER A 37 -3.26 -12.62 9.72
N PRO A 38 -3.85 -11.45 9.43
CA PRO A 38 -3.12 -10.19 9.43
C PRO A 38 -2.65 -9.82 10.84
N THR A 39 -1.53 -9.09 10.92
CA THR A 39 -1.08 -8.47 12.16
C THR A 39 -2.13 -7.47 12.66
N PRO A 40 -2.55 -7.54 13.93
CA PRO A 40 -3.53 -6.60 14.45
C PRO A 40 -2.96 -5.17 14.53
N GLY A 41 -3.80 -4.19 14.20
CA GLY A 41 -3.51 -2.77 14.37
C GLY A 41 -4.29 -1.90 13.38
N PRO A 42 -4.42 -0.59 13.65
CA PRO A 42 -5.28 0.31 12.89
C PRO A 42 -4.61 0.90 11.64
N TRP A 43 -3.49 0.34 11.17
CA TRP A 43 -2.66 0.93 10.13
C TRP A 43 -3.44 1.14 8.82
N LEU A 44 -3.42 2.36 8.30
CA LEU A 44 -4.09 2.75 7.06
C LEU A 44 -3.10 3.14 5.96
N TYR A 45 -1.93 3.64 6.34
CA TYR A 45 -0.91 4.14 5.45
C TYR A 45 0.44 3.49 5.73
N PHE A 46 1.24 3.35 4.68
CA PHE A 46 2.63 2.92 4.79
C PHE A 46 3.51 3.63 3.77
N VAL A 47 4.80 3.81 4.09
CA VAL A 47 5.82 4.26 3.14
C VAL A 47 7.19 3.75 3.57
N THR A 48 7.97 3.28 2.60
CA THR A 48 9.35 2.86 2.82
C THR A 48 10.27 4.07 2.70
N VAL A 49 10.73 4.60 3.83
CA VAL A 49 11.62 5.77 3.89
C VAL A 49 13.08 5.38 3.65
N ALA A 50 13.47 4.13 3.94
CA ALA A 50 14.80 3.59 3.70
C ALA A 50 14.76 2.10 3.33
N PRO A 51 15.82 1.54 2.71
CA PRO A 51 15.96 0.10 2.61
C PRO A 51 15.81 -0.56 3.99
N GLY A 52 14.76 -1.35 4.17
CA GLY A 52 14.44 -2.02 5.45
C GLY A 52 13.68 -1.16 6.47
N ASP A 53 13.37 0.11 6.19
CA ASP A 53 12.56 0.98 7.05
C ASP A 53 11.24 1.33 6.33
N THR A 54 10.20 0.56 6.64
CA THR A 54 8.81 0.84 6.23
C THR A 54 8.03 1.26 7.45
N ARG A 55 7.51 2.50 7.40
CA ARG A 55 6.70 3.06 8.46
C ARG A 55 5.23 2.82 8.17
N PHE A 56 4.46 2.57 9.23
CA PHE A 56 3.02 2.32 9.19
C PHE A 56 2.33 3.28 10.14
N THR A 57 1.20 3.86 9.73
CA THR A 57 0.42 4.79 10.56
C THR A 57 -1.05 4.74 10.19
N ASP A 58 -1.93 5.09 11.13
CA ASP A 58 -3.35 5.32 10.91
C ASP A 58 -3.68 6.82 10.66
N SER A 59 -2.69 7.70 10.82
CA SER A 59 -2.84 9.15 10.67
C SER A 59 -2.33 9.63 9.31
N TYR A 60 -3.17 10.36 8.59
CA TYR A 60 -2.79 10.97 7.31
C TYR A 60 -1.70 12.04 7.47
N ASP A 61 -1.75 12.84 8.54
CA ASP A 61 -0.74 13.87 8.80
C ASP A 61 0.63 13.27 9.10
N GLU A 62 0.66 12.12 9.78
CA GLU A 62 1.91 11.39 10.02
C GLU A 62 2.42 10.75 8.72
N GLN A 63 1.53 10.22 7.88
CA GLN A 63 1.90 9.70 6.57
C GLN A 63 2.55 10.80 5.70
N LEU A 64 2.01 12.02 5.73
CA LEU A 64 2.59 13.15 4.97
C LEU A 64 4.02 13.46 5.43
N LYS A 65 4.31 13.42 6.73
CA LYS A 65 5.68 13.59 7.26
C LYS A 65 6.61 12.46 6.83
N ASN A 66 6.14 11.23 6.86
CA ASN A 66 6.94 10.09 6.39
C ASN A 66 7.22 10.17 4.88
N VAL A 67 6.25 10.63 4.08
CA VAL A 67 6.42 10.88 2.64
C VAL A 67 7.40 12.02 2.38
N GLU A 68 7.35 13.08 3.18
CA GLU A 68 8.31 14.18 3.13
C GLU A 68 9.75 13.65 3.36
N GLU A 69 9.96 12.82 4.38
CA GLU A 69 11.26 12.19 4.63
C GLU A 69 11.72 11.27 3.48
N PHE A 70 10.81 10.50 2.89
CA PHE A 70 11.08 9.71 1.69
C PHE A 70 11.55 10.57 0.51
N ASN A 71 10.92 11.72 0.28
CA ASN A 71 11.23 12.62 -0.85
C ASN A 71 12.52 13.44 -0.66
N PHE A 72 13.01 13.60 0.57
CA PHE A 72 14.25 14.33 0.85
C PHE A 72 15.53 13.51 0.60
N ARG A 73 15.39 12.25 0.19
CA ARG A 73 16.49 11.39 -0.24
C ARG A 73 16.72 11.47 -1.73
#